data_AF-A0A521TBD9-F1
#
_entry.id   AF-A0A521TBD9-F1
#
_cell.length_a   1.000
_cell.length_b   1.000
_cell.length_c   1.000
_cell.angle_alpha   90.00
_cell.angle_beta   90.00
_cell.angle_gamma   90.00
#
_symmetry.space_group_name_H-M   'P 1'
#
loop_
_entity.id
_entity.type
_entity.pdbx_description
1 polymer ?
#
loop_
_entity_poly.entity_id
_entity_poly.type
_entity_poly.pdbx_seq_one_letter_code
_entity_poly.pdbx_strand_id
1 'polypeptide(L)'
;MFVQRTKVLQISLLAIFSAFIVELVFGLISNSLGLITDSVHALLDSVVTAILLLAARMAIKPPDEEHTYGHGKIESLGGMIG
;
A
#
# COMPACT_ATOMS: atom_id res chain seq x y z
N MET A 1 10.90 -8.64 -13.88
CA MET A 1 10.87 -7.29 -13.24
C MET A 1 9.59 -7.08 -12.43
N PHE A 2 8.40 -7.28 -13.02
CA PHE A 2 7.10 -7.11 -12.35
C PHE A 2 6.90 -7.94 -11.06
N VAL A 3 7.30 -9.21 -11.05
CA VAL A 3 7.18 -10.09 -9.86
C VAL A 3 8.03 -9.59 -8.68
N GLN A 4 9.20 -8.98 -8.93
CA GLN A 4 10.01 -8.38 -7.86
C GLN A 4 9.35 -7.12 -7.29
N ARG A 5 8.75 -6.27 -8.14
CA ARG A 5 8.05 -5.05 -7.71
C ARG A 5 6.89 -5.36 -6.77
N THR A 6 6.09 -6.38 -7.07
CA THR A 6 5.03 -6.84 -6.16
C THR A 6 5.54 -7.40 -4.85
N LYS A 7 6.71 -8.06 -4.82
CA LYS A 7 7.29 -8.57 -3.58
C LYS A 7 7.78 -7.43 -2.68
N VAL A 8 8.40 -6.41 -3.26
CA VAL A 8 8.84 -5.21 -2.51
C VAL A 8 7.64 -4.50 -1.90
N LEU A 9 6.57 -4.27 -2.68
CA LEU A 9 5.33 -3.65 -2.17
C LEU A 9 4.67 -4.46 -1.05
N GLN A 10 4.69 -5.80 -1.12
CA GLN A 10 4.19 -6.64 -0.04
C GLN A 10 5.01 -6.51 1.26
N ILE A 11 6.34 -6.46 1.14
CA ILE A 11 7.23 -6.30 2.30
C ILE A 11 7.03 -4.91 2.91
N SER A 12 6.93 -3.87 2.09
CA SER A 12 6.65 -2.50 2.54
C SER A 12 5.30 -2.41 3.25
N LEU A 13 4.24 -3.02 2.70
CA LEU A 13 2.92 -3.04 3.34
C LEU A 13 2.96 -3.71 4.71
N LEU A 14 3.66 -4.84 4.82
CA LEU A 14 3.78 -5.58 6.08
C LEU A 14 4.59 -4.77 7.12
N ALA A 15 5.64 -4.08 6.69
CA ALA A 15 6.45 -3.22 7.55
C ALA A 15 5.63 -2.02 8.09
N ILE A 16 4.93 -1.30 7.23
CA ILE A 16 4.09 -0.14 7.61
C ILE A 16 2.95 -0.60 8.53
N PHE A 17 2.32 -1.73 8.22
CA PHE A 17 1.26 -2.28 9.06
C PHE A 17 1.76 -2.73 10.44
N SER A 18 2.97 -3.29 10.51
CA SER A 18 3.61 -3.62 11.79
C SER A 18 3.91 -2.35 12.61
N ALA A 19 4.38 -1.28 11.97
CA ALA A 19 4.64 0.00 12.63
C ALA A 19 3.33 0.58 13.19
N PHE A 20 2.25 0.58 12.40
CA PHE A 20 0.93 0.99 12.84
C PHE A 20 0.45 0.26 14.10
N ILE A 21 0.59 -1.08 14.15
CA ILE A 21 0.18 -1.85 15.34
C ILE A 21 0.99 -1.43 16.57
N VAL A 22 2.31 -1.24 16.42
CA VAL A 22 3.18 -0.84 17.53
C VAL A 22 2.79 0.54 18.02
N GLU A 23 2.68 1.54 17.14
CA GLU A 23 2.33 2.90 17.50
C GLU A 23 0.93 2.99 18.11
N LEU A 24 -0.03 2.20 17.62
CA LEU A 24 -1.39 2.17 18.17
C LEU A 24 -1.37 1.63 19.60
N VAL A 25 -0.66 0.52 19.85
CA VAL A 25 -0.55 -0.07 21.19
C VAL A 25 0.17 0.88 22.15
N PHE A 26 1.32 1.43 21.74
CA PHE A 26 2.06 2.38 22.56
C PHE A 26 1.31 3.71 22.74
N GLY A 27 0.50 4.12 21.76
CA GLY A 27 -0.31 5.32 21.80
C GLY A 27 -1.46 5.20 22.79
N LEU A 28 -2.08 4.02 22.86
CA LEU A 28 -3.09 3.70 23.87
C LEU A 28 -2.47 3.60 25.27
N ILE A 29 -1.31 2.95 25.42
CA ILE A 29 -0.60 2.84 26.71
C ILE A 29 -0.14 4.21 27.22
N SER A 30 0.44 5.02 26.33
CA SER A 30 0.97 6.34 26.69
C SER A 30 -0.11 7.41 26.80
N ASN A 31 -1.36 7.08 26.41
CA ASN A 31 -2.50 7.99 26.34
C ASN A 31 -2.16 9.32 25.63
N SER A 32 -1.32 9.22 24.59
CA SER A 32 -0.73 10.36 23.89
C SER A 32 -1.44 10.60 22.58
N LEU A 33 -2.11 11.75 22.46
CA LEU A 33 -2.74 12.19 21.21
C LEU A 33 -1.74 12.30 20.05
N GLY A 34 -0.48 12.63 20.34
CA GLY A 34 0.57 12.71 19.32
C GLY A 34 0.87 11.34 18.70
N LEU A 35 1.02 10.31 19.54
CA LEU A 35 1.35 8.97 19.08
C LEU A 35 0.16 8.28 18.39
N ILE A 36 -1.07 8.59 18.84
CA ILE A 36 -2.30 8.17 18.15
C ILE A 36 -2.39 8.82 16.77
N THR A 37 -2.01 10.09 16.63
CA THR A 37 -1.99 10.78 15.33
C THR A 37 -0.97 10.15 14.38
N ASP A 38 0.21 9.81 14.89
CA ASP A 38 1.25 9.10 14.12
C ASP A 38 0.75 7.73 13.64
N SER A 39 0.06 6.99 14.53
CA SER A 39 -0.57 5.70 14.18
C SER A 39 -1.59 5.87 13.06
N VAL A 40 -2.43 6.91 13.10
CA VAL A 40 -3.40 7.18 12.02
C VAL A 40 -2.69 7.51 10.71
N HIS A 41 -1.56 8.24 10.75
CA HIS A 41 -0.76 8.50 9.56
C HIS A 41 -0.22 7.19 8.95
N ALA A 42 0.41 6.33 9.78
CA ALA A 42 0.90 5.02 9.34
C ALA A 42 -0.21 4.11 8.80
N LEU A 43 -1.44 4.22 9.34
CA LEU A 43 -2.61 3.52 8.81
C LEU A 43 -2.96 3.98 7.40
N LEU A 44 -2.98 5.29 7.14
CA LEU A 44 -3.27 5.84 5.82
C LEU A 44 -2.22 5.39 4.79
N ASP A 45 -0.94 5.41 5.17
CA ASP A 45 0.16 4.92 4.31
C ASP A 45 0.01 3.43 3.99
N SER A 46 -0.46 2.63 4.95
CA SER A 46 -0.76 1.21 4.74
C SER A 46 -1.88 1.02 3.71
N VAL A 47 -2.94 1.83 3.79
CA VAL A 47 -4.07 1.80 2.83
C VAL A 47 -3.61 2.21 1.44
N VAL A 48 -2.83 3.30 1.32
CA VAL A 48 -2.25 3.75 0.05
C VAL A 48 -1.37 2.66 -0.57
N THR A 49 -0.50 2.06 0.24
CA THR A 49 0.37 0.95 -0.21
C THR A 49 -0.45 -0.28 -0.61
N ALA A 50 -1.57 -0.54 0.06
CA ALA A 50 -2.48 -1.64 -0.29
C ALA A 50 -3.14 -1.39 -1.65
N ILE A 51 -3.62 -0.17 -1.90
CA ILE A 51 -4.19 0.24 -3.19
C ILE A 51 -3.12 0.12 -4.28
N LEU A 52 -1.89 0.59 -4.03
CA LEU A 52 -0.78 0.47 -4.97
C LEU A 52 -0.41 -0.99 -5.25
N LEU A 53 -0.43 -1.85 -4.24
CA LEU A 53 -0.22 -3.29 -4.39
C LEU A 53 -1.34 -3.93 -5.23
N LEU A 54 -2.60 -3.56 -5.00
CA LEU A 54 -3.73 -4.01 -5.81
C LEU A 54 -3.62 -3.53 -7.26
N ALA A 55 -3.28 -2.25 -7.47
CA ALA A 55 -3.04 -1.67 -8.79
C ALA A 55 -1.88 -2.35 -9.50
N ALA A 56 -0.77 -2.64 -8.81
CA ALA A 56 0.36 -3.39 -9.35
C ALA A 56 -0.01 -4.85 -9.67
N ARG A 57 -0.85 -5.49 -8.86
CA ARG A 57 -1.39 -6.83 -9.14
C ARG A 57 -2.32 -6.84 -10.35
N MET A 58 -3.17 -5.83 -10.49
CA MET A 58 -4.04 -5.65 -11.65
C MET A 58 -3.25 -5.29 -12.91
N ALA A 59 -2.16 -4.52 -12.78
CA ALA A 59 -1.26 -4.20 -13.88
C ALA A 59 -0.50 -5.43 -14.43
N ILE A 60 -0.33 -6.47 -13.61
CA ILE A 60 0.26 -7.76 -14.00
C ILE A 60 -0.76 -8.68 -14.70
N LYS A 61 -2.07 -8.38 -14.63
CA LYS A 61 -3.09 -9.20 -15.31
C LYS A 61 -2.87 -9.14 -16.84
N PRO A 62 -2.84 -10.30 -17.53
CA PRO A 62 -2.66 -10.35 -18.98
C PRO A 62 -3.79 -9.60 -19.70
N PRO A 63 -3.55 -9.09 -20.93
CA PRO A 63 -4.52 -8.31 -21.68
C PRO A 63 -5.84 -9.08 -21.87
N ASP A 64 -6.94 -8.48 -21.42
CA ASP A 64 -8.32 -8.90 -21.66
C ASP A 64 -8.86 -8.23 -22.94
N GLU A 65 -9.90 -8.81 -23.56
CA GLU A 65 -10.41 -8.39 -24.88
C GLU A 65 -10.91 -6.93 -24.96
N GLU A 66 -11.19 -6.29 -23.81
CA GLU A 66 -11.55 -4.86 -23.74
C GLU A 66 -10.33 -3.90 -23.71
N HIS A 67 -9.09 -4.40 -23.51
CA HIS A 67 -7.89 -3.56 -23.37
C HIS A 67 -6.71 -4.07 -24.22
N THR A 68 -6.77 -3.77 -25.52
CA THR A 68 -5.82 -4.22 -26.56
C THR A 68 -4.37 -3.74 -26.38
N TYR A 69 -4.12 -2.70 -25.57
CA TYR A 69 -2.77 -2.16 -25.28
C TYR A 69 -2.14 -2.67 -23.97
N GLY A 70 -2.85 -3.50 -23.20
CA GLY A 70 -2.38 -4.06 -21.92
C GLY A 70 -2.55 -3.13 -20.70
N HIS A 71 -2.54 -3.73 -19.50
CA HIS A 71 -2.84 -3.08 -18.22
C HIS A 71 -1.66 -2.30 -17.61
N GLY A 72 -0.60 -2.05 -18.37
CA GLY A 72 0.65 -1.43 -17.87
C GLY A 72 0.50 -0.01 -17.33
N LYS A 73 -0.54 0.75 -17.75
CA LYS A 73 -0.82 2.11 -17.25
C LYS A 73 -1.52 2.15 -15.88
N ILE A 74 -2.02 1.02 -15.39
CA ILE A 74 -2.74 0.97 -14.11
C ILE A 74 -1.79 1.21 -12.93
N GLU A 75 -0.51 0.83 -13.06
CA GLU A 75 0.51 1.16 -12.05
C GLU A 75 0.75 2.68 -11.97
N SER A 76 0.80 3.38 -13.11
CA SER A 76 0.92 4.85 -13.13
C SER A 76 -0.33 5.57 -12.61
N LEU A 77 -1.53 5.03 -12.84
CA LEU A 77 -2.76 5.57 -12.25
C LEU A 77 -2.80 5.34 -10.74
N GLY A 78 -2.41 4.15 -10.28
CA GLY A 78 -2.28 3.83 -8.86
C GLY A 78 -1.30 4.75 -8.13
N GLY A 79 -0.12 4.99 -8.73
CA GLY A 79 0.87 5.92 -8.17
C GLY A 79 0.57 7.41 -8.36
N MET A 80 -0.49 7.78 -9.08
CA MET A 80 -0.96 9.17 -9.19
C MET A 80 -2.07 9.49 -8.18
N ILE A 81 -2.77 8.46 -7.70
CA ILE A 81 -3.84 8.57 -6.70
C ILE A 81 -3.29 8.34 -5.29
N GLY A 82 -2.30 7.45 -5.15
CA GLY A 82 -1.65 7.07 -3.90
C GLY A 82 -0.43 7.93 -3.59
#